data_AF-A0A7J6GMP0-F1
#
_entry.id   AF-A0A7J6GMP0-F1
#
_cell.length_a   1.000
_cell.length_b   1.000
_cell.length_c   1.000
_cell.angle_alpha   90.00
_cell.angle_beta   90.00
_cell.angle_gamma   90.00
#
_symmetry.space_group_name_H-M   'P 1'
#
loop_
_entity.id
_entity.type
_entity.pdbx_description
1 polymer ?
#
loop_
_entity_poly.entity_id
_entity_poly.type
_entity_poly.pdbx_seq_one_letter_code
_entity_poly.pdbx_strand_id
1 'polypeptide(L)'
;MATVGLSGMIPRGAPFTVPTKVQVPAEVTIQTLIIEEGEWKTEEIASCLHKEDVPWVLGITPSKETNDTIGWSRTINGQYTVASGYKLRFRDPNIAEYSDNSANKAWWKSHVEDVCRALWNCPKLHNVWKHFGFIHQFPSSLRHAPDFLMVMKGKLSKEEFIFFIGITWLIWFRRNKCIFQNKDIEDSIWIPWAMEMLELHLAFAHKDSHQKPSKDKVSWSSPPLGSFMINTDASLIDGQPGCGLGVIIRDHLGALVTAATDYIPGCLSVLVAETLAIRLALKLAATRSMQNIFIASDSQSVITALKGQTRINTDWGIIIEDCILASKNFNNLSFIFIPRKCNNVAHCLANWSRLVHVSDVWTSFLPDCAAASLKADLPLGASV
;
A
#
# COMPACT_ATOMS: atom_id res chain seq x y z
N MET A 1 -13.29 19.05 19.37
CA MET A 1 -11.97 19.34 18.77
C MET A 1 -11.08 18.14 19.06
N ALA A 2 -11.04 17.21 18.11
CA ALA A 2 -10.55 15.86 18.32
C ALA A 2 -9.39 15.59 17.36
N THR A 3 -8.22 15.33 17.92
CA THR A 3 -7.09 14.71 17.25
C THR A 3 -6.90 13.38 17.95
N VAL A 4 -7.37 12.30 17.36
CA VAL A 4 -7.05 10.94 17.82
C VAL A 4 -6.57 10.16 16.60
N GLY A 5 -5.30 10.37 16.25
CA GLY A 5 -4.58 9.51 15.32
C GLY A 5 -4.21 8.19 16.02
N LEU A 6 -4.32 7.09 15.28
CA LEU A 6 -3.58 5.80 15.27
C LEU A 6 -2.79 5.27 16.51
N SER A 7 -2.88 5.85 17.70
CA SER A 7 -2.18 5.45 18.93
C SER A 7 -2.84 4.29 19.69
N GLY A 8 -3.95 3.74 19.18
CA GLY A 8 -4.71 2.70 19.90
C GLY A 8 -4.08 1.31 19.88
N MET A 9 -3.27 0.99 18.86
CA MET A 9 -2.74 -0.38 18.66
C MET A 9 -1.33 -0.61 19.21
N ILE A 10 -0.79 0.30 20.03
CA ILE A 10 0.63 0.25 20.39
C ILE A 10 0.81 0.39 21.91
N PRO A 11 1.70 -0.39 22.55
CA PRO A 11 1.84 -0.41 24.00
C PRO A 11 2.11 0.99 24.57
N ARG A 12 1.23 1.46 25.46
CA ARG A 12 1.43 2.70 26.23
C ARG A 12 2.54 2.48 27.27
N GLY A 13 3.24 3.55 27.68
CA GLY A 13 4.52 3.56 28.43
C GLY A 13 4.57 2.97 29.85
N ALA A 14 3.64 2.10 30.23
CA ALA A 14 3.76 1.20 31.38
C ALA A 14 3.46 -0.22 30.87
N PRO A 15 4.08 -1.30 31.38
CA PRO A 15 3.90 -2.66 30.83
C PRO A 15 2.44 -2.93 30.50
N PHE A 16 2.12 -2.85 29.20
CA PHE A 16 0.76 -2.98 28.73
C PHE A 16 0.44 -4.46 28.78
N THR A 17 -0.18 -4.87 29.88
CA THR A 17 -1.03 -6.05 29.82
C THR A 17 -2.20 -5.63 28.94
N VAL A 18 -2.29 -6.21 27.72
CA VAL A 18 -3.55 -6.16 26.98
C VAL A 18 -4.59 -6.65 27.98
N PRO A 19 -5.57 -5.84 28.41
CA PRO A 19 -6.62 -6.33 29.26
C PRO A 19 -7.54 -7.14 28.34
N THR A 20 -7.08 -8.32 27.92
CA THR A 20 -7.90 -9.30 27.25
C THR A 20 -8.85 -9.84 28.30
N LYS A 21 -9.90 -9.06 28.60
CA LYS A 21 -10.97 -9.47 29.52
C LYS A 21 -11.76 -10.64 28.96
N VAL A 22 -11.59 -10.96 27.68
CA VAL A 22 -12.32 -12.00 26.98
C VAL A 22 -11.33 -13.06 26.52
N GLN A 23 -11.43 -14.27 27.08
CA GLN A 23 -10.81 -15.42 26.47
C GLN A 23 -11.57 -15.71 25.18
N VAL A 24 -11.00 -15.33 24.04
CA VAL A 24 -11.44 -15.85 22.76
C VAL A 24 -11.10 -17.35 22.75
N PRO A 25 -12.08 -18.26 22.60
CA PRO A 25 -11.80 -19.68 22.57
C PRO A 25 -10.76 -20.01 21.49
N ALA A 26 -9.84 -20.94 21.78
CA ALA A 26 -8.75 -21.29 20.86
C ALA A 26 -9.22 -21.82 19.49
N GLU A 27 -10.48 -22.25 19.42
CA GLU A 27 -11.16 -22.78 18.24
C GLU A 27 -11.68 -21.68 17.28
N VAL A 28 -11.75 -20.41 17.74
CA VAL A 28 -12.31 -19.30 16.94
C VAL A 28 -11.30 -18.87 15.88
N THR A 29 -11.69 -19.04 14.61
CA THR A 29 -10.97 -18.54 13.43
C THR A 29 -11.66 -17.29 12.89
N ILE A 30 -10.95 -16.49 12.09
CA ILE A 30 -11.55 -15.38 11.34
C ILE A 30 -12.72 -15.91 10.51
N GLN A 31 -12.57 -17.07 9.86
CA GLN A 31 -13.64 -17.71 9.11
C GLN A 31 -14.92 -17.95 9.93
N THR A 32 -14.80 -18.32 11.22
CA THR A 32 -15.98 -18.56 12.08
C THR A 32 -16.73 -17.28 12.49
N LEU A 33 -16.08 -16.12 12.34
CA LEU A 33 -16.61 -14.79 12.68
C LEU A 33 -17.22 -14.06 11.47
N ILE A 34 -17.32 -14.73 10.32
CA ILE A 34 -17.91 -14.20 9.08
C ILE A 34 -19.24 -14.90 8.83
N ILE A 35 -20.28 -14.16 8.44
CA ILE A 35 -21.57 -14.74 8.00
C ILE A 35 -21.48 -15.28 6.57
N GLU A 36 -22.45 -16.10 6.15
CA GLU A 36 -22.48 -16.68 4.79
C GLU A 36 -22.41 -15.62 3.68
N GLU A 37 -22.83 -14.38 3.95
CA GLU A 37 -22.81 -13.22 3.05
C GLU A 37 -21.43 -12.53 2.98
N GLY A 38 -20.52 -12.76 3.93
CA GLY A 38 -19.13 -12.26 3.88
C GLY A 38 -18.87 -11.03 4.71
N GLU A 39 -19.83 -10.72 5.56
CA GLU A 39 -19.74 -9.64 6.51
C GLU A 39 -19.36 -10.20 7.87
N TRP A 40 -18.88 -9.32 8.74
CA TRP A 40 -18.58 -9.71 10.10
C TRP A 40 -19.84 -10.00 10.89
N LYS A 41 -19.78 -11.03 11.75
CA LYS A 41 -20.74 -11.20 12.84
C LYS A 41 -20.47 -10.14 13.91
N THR A 42 -21.04 -8.96 13.70
CA THR A 42 -20.75 -7.76 14.50
C THR A 42 -20.92 -7.96 16.01
N GLU A 43 -21.94 -8.71 16.43
CA GLU A 43 -22.19 -9.03 17.83
C GLU A 43 -21.13 -9.97 18.43
N GLU A 44 -20.71 -11.00 17.69
CA GLU A 44 -19.67 -11.93 18.11
C GLU A 44 -18.31 -11.21 18.23
N ILE A 45 -17.97 -10.34 17.27
CA ILE A 45 -16.77 -9.50 17.33
C ILE A 45 -16.82 -8.54 18.52
N ALA A 46 -17.97 -7.89 18.75
CA ALA A 46 -18.14 -6.97 19.86
C ALA A 46 -18.07 -7.64 21.24
N SER A 47 -18.40 -8.94 21.31
CA SER A 47 -18.28 -9.75 22.53
C SER A 47 -16.87 -10.31 22.74
N CYS A 48 -16.11 -10.54 21.66
CA CYS A 48 -14.77 -11.16 21.69
C CYS A 48 -13.63 -10.14 21.82
N LEU A 49 -13.84 -8.90 21.39
CA LEU A 49 -12.81 -7.86 21.34
C LEU A 49 -13.08 -6.71 22.31
N HIS A 50 -12.02 -5.96 22.62
CA HIS A 50 -12.17 -4.72 23.37
C HIS A 50 -12.98 -3.71 22.56
N LYS A 51 -13.87 -2.95 23.21
CA LYS A 51 -14.79 -2.01 22.53
C LYS A 51 -14.08 -1.00 21.62
N GLU A 52 -12.85 -0.63 21.96
CA GLU A 52 -12.03 0.30 21.17
C GLU A 52 -11.50 -0.32 19.86
N ASP A 53 -11.36 -1.66 19.82
CA ASP A 53 -10.79 -2.40 18.68
C ASP A 53 -11.88 -2.84 17.67
N VAL A 54 -13.12 -2.95 18.13
CA VAL A 54 -14.27 -3.40 17.32
C VAL A 54 -14.42 -2.60 16.02
N PRO A 55 -14.42 -1.24 16.02
CA PRO A 55 -14.57 -0.48 14.77
C PRO A 55 -13.45 -0.74 13.76
N TRP A 56 -12.24 -1.04 14.24
CA TRP A 56 -11.07 -1.29 13.38
C TRP A 56 -11.14 -2.66 12.73
N VAL A 57 -11.51 -3.69 13.50
CA VAL A 57 -11.70 -5.03 12.96
C VAL A 57 -12.89 -5.06 12.00
N LEU A 58 -13.99 -4.39 12.34
CA LEU A 58 -15.13 -4.27 11.43
C LEU A 58 -14.80 -3.52 10.13
N GLY A 59 -13.81 -2.63 10.16
CA GLY A 59 -13.30 -1.93 8.97
C GLY A 59 -12.39 -2.78 8.07
N ILE A 60 -11.86 -3.91 8.57
CA ILE A 60 -11.17 -4.89 7.72
C ILE A 60 -12.23 -5.61 6.92
N THR A 61 -12.09 -5.74 5.60
CA THR A 61 -13.04 -6.56 4.86
C THR A 61 -12.50 -7.99 4.69
N PRO A 62 -13.12 -8.99 5.33
CA PRO A 62 -12.59 -10.34 5.35
C PRO A 62 -12.75 -11.03 3.99
N SER A 63 -11.95 -12.08 3.76
CA SER A 63 -12.10 -13.01 2.64
C SER A 63 -12.83 -14.26 3.14
N LYS A 64 -13.74 -14.82 2.33
CA LYS A 64 -14.40 -16.10 2.61
C LYS A 64 -13.68 -17.30 2.04
N GLU A 65 -12.93 -17.07 0.96
CA GLU A 65 -12.46 -18.10 0.04
C GLU A 65 -11.04 -18.58 0.42
N THR A 66 -10.41 -17.90 1.38
CA THR A 66 -9.03 -18.15 1.78
C THR A 66 -8.98 -18.57 3.25
N ASN A 67 -8.16 -19.58 3.53
CA ASN A 67 -7.92 -19.99 4.91
C ASN A 67 -7.22 -18.87 5.69
N ASP A 68 -7.48 -18.81 6.99
CA ASP A 68 -6.82 -17.91 7.92
C ASP A 68 -5.29 -17.92 7.77
N THR A 69 -4.71 -16.73 7.63
CA THR A 69 -3.26 -16.55 7.58
C THR A 69 -2.81 -15.37 8.42
N ILE A 70 -1.61 -15.46 8.98
CA ILE A 70 -0.96 -14.34 9.67
C ILE A 70 -0.33 -13.44 8.61
N GLY A 71 -0.76 -12.18 8.57
CA GLY A 71 -0.28 -11.20 7.59
C GLY A 71 0.17 -9.90 8.24
N TRP A 72 1.30 -9.37 7.79
CA TRP A 72 1.79 -8.04 8.13
C TRP A 72 1.67 -7.10 6.94
N SER A 73 0.75 -6.13 7.04
CA SER A 73 0.38 -5.19 5.97
C SER A 73 1.52 -4.33 5.45
N ARG A 74 2.59 -4.13 6.23
CA ARG A 74 3.71 -3.26 5.83
C ARG A 74 4.79 -3.96 5.00
N THR A 75 4.57 -5.21 4.60
CA THR A 75 5.48 -6.00 3.78
C THR A 75 4.73 -6.84 2.75
N ILE A 76 5.25 -6.87 1.52
CA ILE A 76 4.62 -7.61 0.40
C ILE A 76 4.49 -9.12 0.60
N ASN A 77 5.28 -9.69 1.50
CA ASN A 77 5.30 -11.12 1.82
C ASN A 77 4.57 -11.45 3.13
N GLY A 78 3.99 -10.46 3.80
CA GLY A 78 3.10 -10.65 4.95
C GLY A 78 3.86 -10.98 6.22
N GLN A 79 5.19 -10.91 6.17
CA GLN A 79 6.06 -11.22 7.29
C GLN A 79 6.44 -9.93 8.01
N TYR A 80 6.15 -9.87 9.30
CA TYR A 80 6.68 -8.80 10.13
C TYR A 80 8.21 -8.80 10.04
N THR A 81 8.76 -7.65 9.67
CA THR A 81 10.19 -7.40 9.78
C THR A 81 10.42 -6.22 10.71
N VAL A 82 11.51 -6.25 11.47
CA VAL A 82 11.89 -5.13 12.33
C VAL A 82 12.00 -3.82 11.53
N ALA A 83 12.48 -3.87 10.29
CA ALA A 83 12.52 -2.72 9.38
C ALA A 83 11.13 -2.13 9.08
N SER A 84 10.13 -2.99 8.87
CA SER A 84 8.74 -2.55 8.67
C SER A 84 8.10 -1.99 9.94
N GLY A 85 8.50 -2.48 11.13
CA GLY A 85 8.14 -1.88 12.42
C GLY A 85 8.78 -0.51 12.66
N TYR A 86 10.07 -0.33 12.33
CA TYR A 86 10.73 0.98 12.42
C TYR A 86 10.17 1.99 11.41
N LYS A 87 9.83 1.57 10.19
CA LYS A 87 9.14 2.44 9.21
C LYS A 87 7.82 2.98 9.74
N LEU A 88 7.10 2.19 10.53
CA LEU A 88 5.89 2.63 11.24
C LEU A 88 6.25 3.69 12.29
N ARG A 89 7.27 3.43 13.12
CA ARG A 89 7.77 4.38 14.14
C ARG A 89 8.20 5.74 13.58
N PHE A 90 8.87 5.78 12.44
CA PHE A 90 9.34 7.05 11.86
C PHE A 90 8.24 7.86 11.17
N ARG A 91 7.09 7.24 10.85
CA ARG A 91 5.93 7.94 10.30
C ARG A 91 4.99 8.50 11.38
N ASP A 92 5.06 7.97 12.60
CA ASP A 92 4.26 8.46 13.72
C ASP A 92 5.11 8.48 15.01
N PRO A 93 5.73 9.63 15.36
CA PRO A 93 6.70 9.73 16.46
C PRO A 93 6.14 9.41 17.85
N ASN A 94 4.80 9.44 18.01
CA ASN A 94 4.14 9.28 19.30
C ASN A 94 3.85 7.83 19.68
N ILE A 95 4.27 6.87 18.86
CA ILE A 95 3.62 5.56 18.85
C ILE A 95 4.17 4.50 19.82
N ALA A 96 5.39 4.52 20.36
CA ALA A 96 5.77 3.50 21.37
C ALA A 96 6.96 3.86 22.27
N GLU A 97 6.81 3.67 23.59
CA GLU A 97 7.92 3.54 24.55
C GLU A 97 8.20 2.07 24.87
N TYR A 98 9.47 1.74 25.06
CA TYR A 98 9.96 0.36 25.20
C TYR A 98 9.74 -0.21 26.61
N SER A 99 9.49 -1.52 26.72
CA SER A 99 9.83 -2.29 27.92
C SER A 99 11.33 -2.59 27.90
N ASP A 100 12.02 -2.13 28.94
CA ASP A 100 13.46 -2.27 29.09
C ASP A 100 13.81 -3.71 29.53
N ASN A 101 14.21 -4.56 28.58
CA ASN A 101 14.86 -5.83 28.89
C ASN A 101 16.37 -5.60 28.99
N SER A 102 16.80 -5.22 30.19
CA SER A 102 18.18 -5.05 30.63
C SER A 102 18.91 -6.39 30.75
N ALA A 103 19.00 -7.18 29.68
CA ALA A 103 19.76 -8.41 29.65
C ALA A 103 20.20 -8.79 28.24
N ASN A 104 21.01 -7.95 27.59
CA ASN A 104 21.95 -8.37 26.54
C ASN A 104 23.03 -7.28 26.38
N LYS A 105 24.15 -7.49 27.06
CA LYS A 105 25.34 -6.64 26.96
C LYS A 105 26.01 -6.90 25.62
N ALA A 106 25.99 -5.90 24.76
CA ALA A 106 26.90 -5.84 23.62
C ALA A 106 27.34 -4.40 23.33
N TRP A 107 28.56 -4.29 22.82
CA TRP A 107 29.37 -3.09 22.72
C TRP A 107 28.80 -2.00 21.79
N TRP A 108 27.78 -2.29 20.96
CA TRP A 108 27.02 -1.30 20.19
C TRP A 108 26.17 -0.37 21.06
N LYS A 109 25.99 -0.69 22.36
CA LYS A 109 25.41 0.23 23.36
C LYS A 109 26.47 1.05 24.11
N SER A 110 27.78 0.88 23.84
CA SER A 110 28.82 1.57 24.63
C SER A 110 28.91 3.07 24.35
N HIS A 111 28.37 3.54 23.23
CA HIS A 111 28.26 4.96 22.91
C HIS A 111 26.98 5.21 22.11
N VAL A 112 26.43 6.42 22.19
CA VAL A 112 25.30 6.86 21.35
C VAL A 112 25.68 6.65 19.88
N GLU A 113 24.97 5.72 19.22
CA GLU A 113 25.11 5.41 17.81
C GLU A 113 24.19 6.37 17.03
N ASP A 114 24.80 7.22 16.20
CA ASP A 114 24.08 8.09 15.27
C ASP A 114 24.19 7.54 13.84
N VAL A 115 23.40 8.10 12.92
CA VAL A 115 23.37 7.67 11.51
C VAL A 115 24.76 7.75 10.87
N CYS A 116 25.56 8.76 11.23
CA CYS A 116 26.90 8.93 10.71
C CYS A 116 27.84 7.80 11.15
N ARG A 117 27.78 7.41 12.43
CA ARG A 117 28.54 6.27 12.97
C ARG A 117 28.10 4.95 12.39
N ALA A 118 26.79 4.74 12.21
CA ALA A 118 26.26 3.50 11.68
C ALA A 118 26.63 3.27 10.20
N LEU A 119 26.70 4.35 9.41
CA LEU A 119 26.82 4.25 7.94
C LEU A 119 28.20 4.60 7.40
N TRP A 120 28.87 5.63 7.93
CA TRP A 120 30.08 6.19 7.30
C TRP A 120 31.32 6.10 8.20
N ASN A 121 31.16 6.32 9.52
CA ASN A 121 32.29 6.40 10.45
C ASN A 121 32.58 5.09 11.19
N CYS A 122 31.90 3.98 10.84
CA CYS A 122 32.14 2.67 11.46
C CYS A 122 33.49 2.09 11.02
N PRO A 123 34.39 1.71 11.95
CA PRO A 123 35.69 1.12 11.60
C PRO A 123 35.59 -0.16 10.76
N LYS A 124 34.55 -0.98 10.97
CA LYS A 124 34.31 -2.19 10.16
C LYS A 124 34.00 -1.88 8.70
N LEU A 125 33.39 -0.72 8.42
CA LEU A 125 33.06 -0.29 7.06
C LEU A 125 34.24 0.39 6.36
N HIS A 126 35.36 0.62 7.04
CA HIS A 126 36.50 1.31 6.47
C HIS A 126 37.01 0.61 5.19
N ASN A 127 37.16 -0.71 5.22
CA ASN A 127 37.61 -1.48 4.07
C ASN A 127 36.59 -1.49 2.92
N VAL A 128 35.29 -1.50 3.26
CA VAL A 128 34.19 -1.42 2.29
C VAL A 128 34.20 -0.05 1.59
N TRP A 129 34.25 1.04 2.35
CA TRP A 129 34.30 2.39 1.80
C TRP A 129 35.60 2.70 1.06
N LYS A 130 36.70 2.07 1.45
CA LYS A 130 37.97 2.12 0.73
C LYS A 130 37.86 1.39 -0.62
N HIS A 131 37.23 0.22 -0.66
CA HIS A 131 37.01 -0.53 -1.89
C HIS A 131 36.20 0.28 -2.91
N PHE A 132 35.12 0.95 -2.47
CA PHE A 132 34.30 1.81 -3.34
C PHE A 132 34.90 3.21 -3.59
N GLY A 133 36.08 3.50 -3.05
CA GLY A 133 36.80 4.75 -3.34
C GLY A 133 36.24 6.01 -2.66
N PHE A 134 35.32 5.93 -1.70
CA PHE A 134 34.73 7.13 -1.07
C PHE A 134 35.39 7.56 0.24
N ILE A 135 36.15 6.68 0.88
CA ILE A 135 36.69 6.91 2.23
C ILE A 135 37.53 8.19 2.36
N HIS A 136 38.29 8.55 1.31
CA HIS A 136 39.19 9.71 1.32
C HIS A 136 38.43 11.05 1.22
N GLN A 137 37.15 11.02 0.87
CA GLN A 137 36.31 12.21 0.71
C GLN A 137 35.52 12.53 1.97
N PHE A 138 35.49 11.60 2.93
CA PHE A 138 34.69 11.70 4.15
C PHE A 138 35.18 12.84 5.05
N PRO A 139 34.28 13.74 5.47
CA PRO A 139 34.64 14.81 6.40
C PRO A 139 34.93 14.24 7.79
N SER A 140 35.97 14.78 8.44
CA SER A 140 36.53 14.26 9.68
C SER A 140 35.69 14.52 10.94
N SER A 141 34.64 15.35 10.90
CA SER A 141 33.95 15.82 12.11
C SER A 141 32.44 16.10 11.98
N LEU A 142 31.74 15.58 10.96
CA LEU A 142 30.30 15.80 10.83
C LEU A 142 29.49 14.81 11.70
N ARG A 143 28.61 15.37 12.54
CA ARG A 143 27.75 14.62 13.48
C ARG A 143 26.32 14.41 12.98
N HIS A 144 25.89 15.13 11.95
CA HIS A 144 24.53 15.03 11.40
C HIS A 144 24.55 14.53 9.96
N ALA A 145 23.70 13.56 9.67
CA ALA A 145 23.61 12.91 8.35
C ALA A 145 23.20 13.86 7.20
N PRO A 146 22.26 14.80 7.38
CA PRO A 146 21.93 15.75 6.31
C PRO A 146 23.12 16.59 5.86
N ASP A 147 23.91 17.10 6.82
CA ASP A 147 25.11 17.89 6.54
C ASP A 147 26.16 17.07 5.81
N PHE A 148 26.34 15.81 6.23
CA PHE A 148 27.24 14.86 5.56
C PHE A 148 26.84 14.64 4.10
N LEU A 149 25.56 14.37 3.84
CA LEU A 149 25.05 14.15 2.49
C LEU A 149 25.17 15.41 1.62
N MET A 150 24.93 16.60 2.19
CA MET A 150 25.08 17.86 1.47
C MET A 150 26.53 18.11 1.06
N VAL A 151 27.50 17.83 1.95
CA VAL A 151 28.93 17.93 1.63
C VAL A 151 29.32 16.92 0.55
N MET A 152 28.88 15.66 0.66
CA MET A 152 29.17 14.64 -0.36
C MET A 152 28.56 14.99 -1.71
N LYS A 153 27.33 15.55 -1.74
CA LYS A 153 26.68 16.02 -2.97
C LYS A 153 27.45 17.16 -3.63
N GLY A 154 28.12 18.03 -2.85
CA GLY A 154 28.95 19.11 -3.38
C GLY A 154 30.32 18.64 -3.90
N LYS A 155 30.81 17.48 -3.45
CA LYS A 155 32.12 16.93 -3.85
C LYS A 155 32.04 15.94 -5.01
N LEU A 156 30.94 15.20 -5.12
CA LEU A 156 30.75 14.12 -6.08
C LEU A 156 30.02 14.61 -7.34
N SER A 157 30.35 14.01 -8.49
CA SER A 157 29.48 14.14 -9.67
C SER A 157 28.10 13.53 -9.40
N LYS A 158 27.14 13.81 -10.27
CA LYS A 158 25.77 13.30 -10.13
C LYS A 158 25.76 11.77 -10.10
N GLU A 159 26.51 11.15 -11.01
CA GLU A 159 26.61 9.69 -11.17
C GLU A 159 27.29 9.06 -9.95
N GLU A 160 28.40 9.65 -9.49
CA GLU A 160 29.11 9.18 -8.29
C GLU A 160 28.27 9.36 -7.03
N PHE A 161 27.49 10.44 -6.92
CA PHE A 161 26.60 10.68 -5.79
C PHE A 161 25.45 9.67 -5.76
N ILE A 162 24.86 9.36 -6.92
CA ILE A 162 23.84 8.30 -7.03
C ILE A 162 24.42 6.95 -6.60
N PHE A 163 25.62 6.62 -7.08
CA PHE A 163 26.32 5.39 -6.72
C PHE A 163 26.62 5.35 -5.21
N PHE A 164 27.13 6.45 -4.64
CA PHE A 164 27.41 6.62 -3.21
C PHE A 164 26.17 6.40 -2.33
N ILE A 165 25.02 6.97 -2.73
CA ILE A 165 23.75 6.77 -2.03
C ILE A 165 23.29 5.31 -2.13
N GLY A 166 23.44 4.68 -3.30
CA GLY A 166 23.14 3.26 -3.51
C GLY A 166 23.93 2.34 -2.58
N ILE A 167 25.25 2.56 -2.48
CA ILE A 167 26.11 1.81 -1.56
C ILE A 167 25.75 2.08 -0.09
N THR A 168 25.46 3.35 0.27
CA THR A 168 25.01 3.72 1.62
C THR A 168 23.76 2.94 2.02
N TRP A 169 22.79 2.81 1.10
CA TRP A 169 21.57 2.04 1.31
C TRP A 169 21.86 0.54 1.48
N LEU A 170 22.74 -0.04 0.66
CA LEU A 170 23.13 -1.45 0.75
C LEU A 170 23.85 -1.76 2.08
N ILE A 171 24.71 -0.85 2.55
CA ILE A 171 25.39 -0.97 3.85
C ILE A 171 24.38 -0.98 5.00
N TRP A 172 23.40 -0.06 4.97
CA TRP A 172 22.29 -0.07 5.92
C TRP A 172 21.53 -1.40 5.90
N PHE A 173 21.23 -1.91 4.70
CA PHE A 173 20.54 -3.18 4.51
C PHE A 173 21.33 -4.37 5.10
N ARG A 174 22.64 -4.44 4.86
CA ARG A 174 23.53 -5.46 5.45
C ARG A 174 23.56 -5.38 6.97
N ARG A 175 23.75 -4.18 7.52
CA ARG A 175 23.76 -3.95 8.98
C ARG A 175 22.48 -4.44 9.64
N ASN A 176 21.32 -4.18 9.03
CA ASN A 176 20.03 -4.62 9.56
C ASN A 176 19.89 -6.16 9.55
N LYS A 177 20.40 -6.86 8.54
CA LYS A 177 20.43 -8.33 8.54
C LYS A 177 21.31 -8.88 9.65
N CYS A 178 22.48 -8.28 9.88
CA CYS A 178 23.38 -8.68 10.96
C CYS A 178 22.70 -8.53 12.34
N ILE A 179 22.15 -7.35 12.63
CA ILE A 179 21.57 -7.06 13.96
C ILE A 179 20.29 -7.85 14.24
N PHE A 180 19.38 -7.95 13.26
CA PHE A 180 18.03 -8.47 13.50
C PHE A 180 17.84 -9.93 13.09
N GLN A 181 18.76 -10.50 12.31
CA GLN A 181 18.66 -11.88 11.84
C GLN A 181 19.90 -12.72 12.18
N ASN A 182 20.86 -12.14 12.93
CA ASN A 182 22.14 -12.76 13.27
C ASN A 182 22.91 -13.30 12.04
N LYS A 183 22.73 -12.64 10.89
CA LYS A 183 23.37 -12.98 9.61
C LYS A 183 24.46 -11.96 9.31
N ASP A 184 25.68 -12.25 9.74
CA ASP A 184 26.86 -11.50 9.32
C ASP A 184 27.43 -12.14 8.05
N ILE A 185 27.58 -11.34 6.99
CA ILE A 185 28.09 -11.78 5.68
C ILE A 185 29.46 -11.15 5.52
N GLU A 186 30.47 -11.92 5.12
CA GLU A 186 31.83 -11.42 4.91
C GLU A 186 31.93 -10.43 3.74
N ASP A 187 32.88 -9.49 3.82
CA ASP A 187 33.10 -8.45 2.81
C ASP A 187 33.41 -9.04 1.42
N SER A 188 34.15 -10.14 1.37
CA SER A 188 34.55 -10.86 0.15
C SER A 188 33.35 -11.36 -0.67
N ILE A 189 32.27 -11.73 0.01
CA ILE A 189 31.02 -12.22 -0.61
C ILE A 189 30.07 -11.05 -0.85
N TRP A 190 30.01 -10.12 0.11
CA TRP A 190 29.02 -9.04 0.07
C TRP A 190 29.32 -7.98 -0.99
N ILE A 191 30.60 -7.62 -1.20
CA ILE A 191 30.98 -6.55 -2.13
C ILE A 191 30.59 -6.88 -3.59
N PRO A 192 30.90 -8.07 -4.15
CA PRO A 192 30.47 -8.42 -5.50
C PRO A 192 28.94 -8.41 -5.65
N TRP A 193 28.22 -8.96 -4.66
CA TRP A 193 26.75 -8.96 -4.65
C TRP A 193 26.17 -7.54 -4.63
N ALA A 194 26.76 -6.65 -3.84
CA ALA A 194 26.31 -5.26 -3.73
C ALA A 194 26.48 -4.49 -5.06
N MET A 195 27.55 -4.76 -5.81
CA MET A 195 27.78 -4.16 -7.13
C MET A 195 26.73 -4.61 -8.14
N GLU A 196 26.52 -5.92 -8.28
CA GLU A 196 25.54 -6.48 -9.21
C GLU A 196 24.11 -5.99 -8.88
N MET A 197 23.76 -5.96 -7.60
CA MET A 197 22.46 -5.47 -7.12
C MET A 197 22.25 -4.00 -7.49
N LEU A 198 23.27 -3.15 -7.35
CA LEU A 198 23.17 -1.72 -7.64
C LEU A 198 23.09 -1.46 -9.16
N GLU A 199 23.87 -2.18 -9.97
CA GLU A 199 23.80 -2.11 -11.43
C GLU A 199 22.42 -2.44 -11.97
N LEU A 200 21.80 -3.52 -11.46
CA LEU A 200 20.43 -3.90 -11.81
C LEU A 200 19.45 -2.77 -11.50
N HIS A 201 19.48 -2.20 -10.29
CA HIS A 201 18.57 -1.12 -9.89
C HIS A 201 18.72 0.14 -10.74
N LEU A 202 19.95 0.51 -11.10
CA LEU A 202 20.21 1.66 -11.98
C LEU A 202 19.74 1.39 -13.41
N ALA A 203 19.93 0.19 -13.94
CA ALA A 203 19.45 -0.20 -15.26
C ALA A 203 17.91 -0.16 -15.39
N PHE A 204 17.17 -0.50 -14.33
CA PHE A 204 15.71 -0.38 -14.30
C PHE A 204 15.25 1.09 -14.21
N ALA A 205 15.92 1.93 -13.43
CA ALA A 205 15.59 3.36 -13.30
C ALA A 205 15.76 4.14 -14.61
N HIS A 206 16.69 3.73 -15.48
CA HIS A 206 16.88 4.35 -16.80
C HIS A 206 15.77 4.02 -17.82
N LYS A 207 15.03 2.91 -17.64
CA LYS A 207 13.92 2.52 -18.53
C LYS A 207 12.64 3.35 -18.32
N ASP A 208 12.49 4.01 -17.17
CA ASP A 208 11.35 4.90 -16.88
C ASP A 208 11.50 6.32 -17.49
N SER A 209 12.57 6.61 -18.25
CA SER A 209 12.85 7.97 -18.75
C SER A 209 12.54 8.25 -20.23
N HIS A 210 11.93 7.33 -20.97
CA HIS A 210 11.55 7.58 -22.37
C HIS A 210 10.06 7.38 -22.64
N GLN A 211 9.28 8.44 -22.36
CA GLN A 211 8.38 9.10 -23.33
C GLN A 211 7.78 10.35 -22.68
N LYS A 212 8.14 11.55 -23.17
CA LYS A 212 7.28 12.72 -22.99
C LYS A 212 6.01 12.46 -23.80
N PRO A 213 4.81 12.38 -23.19
CA PRO A 213 3.60 12.21 -23.99
C PRO A 213 3.43 13.45 -24.89
N SER A 214 3.17 13.19 -26.17
CA SER A 214 2.58 14.16 -27.09
C SER A 214 1.37 14.81 -26.42
N LYS A 215 1.07 16.06 -26.79
CA LYS A 215 -0.16 16.75 -26.38
C LYS A 215 -1.41 16.17 -27.07
N ASP A 216 -1.52 14.85 -27.14
CA ASP A 216 -2.80 14.22 -27.42
C ASP A 216 -3.65 14.39 -26.16
N LYS A 217 -4.83 14.99 -26.33
CA LYS A 217 -5.82 15.08 -25.25
C LYS A 217 -6.27 13.66 -24.94
N VAL A 218 -5.58 13.02 -23.98
CA VAL A 218 -5.96 11.71 -23.44
C VAL A 218 -7.33 11.88 -22.76
N SER A 219 -8.39 11.46 -23.45
CA SER A 219 -9.78 11.43 -22.96
C SER A 219 -10.20 9.99 -22.67
N TRP A 220 -11.27 9.81 -21.90
CA TRP A 220 -11.89 8.51 -21.76
C TRP A 220 -12.40 7.99 -23.11
N SER A 221 -12.41 6.67 -23.30
CA SER A 221 -12.86 5.99 -24.51
C SER A 221 -13.81 4.86 -24.16
N SER A 222 -14.89 4.71 -24.93
CA SER A 222 -15.87 3.65 -24.75
C SER A 222 -15.31 2.26 -25.07
N PRO A 223 -15.86 1.19 -24.45
CA PRO A 223 -15.44 -0.18 -24.74
C PRO A 223 -15.97 -0.66 -26.11
N PRO A 224 -15.46 -1.78 -26.63
CA PRO A 224 -15.98 -2.39 -27.85
C PRO A 224 -17.48 -2.72 -27.76
N LEU A 225 -18.15 -2.74 -28.93
CA LEU A 225 -19.56 -3.11 -29.06
C LEU A 225 -19.88 -4.42 -28.31
N GLY A 226 -21.00 -4.41 -27.57
CA GLY A 226 -21.43 -5.57 -26.78
C GLY A 226 -20.62 -5.81 -25.50
N SER A 227 -19.81 -4.84 -25.08
CA SER A 227 -19.01 -4.90 -23.85
C SER A 227 -19.35 -3.76 -22.90
N PHE A 228 -18.96 -3.92 -21.63
CA PHE A 228 -19.10 -2.89 -20.61
C PHE A 228 -17.74 -2.46 -20.07
N MET A 229 -17.60 -1.17 -19.78
CA MET A 229 -16.43 -0.60 -19.12
C MET A 229 -16.81 -0.26 -17.69
N ILE A 230 -16.06 -0.80 -16.73
CA ILE A 230 -16.25 -0.60 -15.31
C ILE A 230 -15.07 0.19 -14.78
N ASN A 231 -15.27 1.47 -14.51
CA ASN A 231 -14.27 2.34 -13.92
C ASN A 231 -14.35 2.27 -12.40
N THR A 232 -13.20 2.18 -11.74
CA THR A 232 -13.08 2.05 -10.29
C THR A 232 -12.07 3.04 -9.75
N ASP A 233 -12.33 3.61 -8.59
CA ASP A 233 -11.40 4.48 -7.85
C ASP A 233 -11.70 4.43 -6.35
N ALA A 234 -10.73 4.86 -5.55
CA ALA A 234 -10.90 5.02 -4.12
C ALA A 234 -10.43 6.39 -3.62
N SER A 235 -11.11 6.90 -2.60
CA SER A 235 -10.78 8.17 -1.95
C SER A 235 -10.54 7.94 -0.48
N LEU A 236 -9.39 8.43 0.00
CA LEU A 236 -9.02 8.47 1.41
C LEU A 236 -8.09 9.66 1.65
N ILE A 237 -8.01 10.10 2.91
CA ILE A 237 -7.07 11.12 3.35
C ILE A 237 -6.12 10.46 4.34
N ASP A 238 -4.81 10.60 4.12
CA ASP A 238 -3.82 10.01 5.02
C ASP A 238 -4.00 10.55 6.45
N GLY A 239 -4.02 9.64 7.42
CA GLY A 239 -4.27 9.95 8.83
C GLY A 239 -5.73 10.27 9.20
N GLN A 240 -6.69 10.26 8.28
CA GLN A 240 -8.12 10.35 8.61
C GLN A 240 -8.85 9.02 8.41
N PRO A 241 -9.77 8.66 9.33
CA PRO A 241 -10.63 7.51 9.14
C PRO A 241 -11.67 7.81 8.06
N GLY A 242 -12.10 6.77 7.36
CA GLY A 242 -13.11 6.85 6.32
C GLY A 242 -12.49 6.76 4.92
N CYS A 243 -12.97 5.79 4.16
CA CYS A 243 -12.64 5.61 2.77
C CYS A 243 -13.92 5.53 1.95
N GLY A 244 -13.97 6.24 0.83
CA GLY A 244 -15.05 6.11 -0.14
C GLY A 244 -14.56 5.34 -1.36
N LEU A 245 -15.33 4.35 -1.79
CA LEU A 245 -15.12 3.59 -3.01
C LEU A 245 -16.09 4.09 -4.08
N GLY A 246 -15.63 4.18 -5.33
CA GLY A 246 -16.43 4.63 -6.45
C GLY A 246 -16.34 3.67 -7.62
N VAL A 247 -17.50 3.25 -8.14
CA VAL A 247 -17.62 2.38 -9.30
C VAL A 247 -18.65 2.93 -10.26
N ILE A 248 -18.34 2.96 -11.55
CA ILE A 248 -19.32 3.22 -12.60
C ILE A 248 -19.19 2.20 -13.72
N ILE A 249 -20.33 1.66 -14.15
CA ILE A 249 -20.46 0.77 -15.30
C ILE A 249 -21.09 1.55 -16.46
N ARG A 250 -20.39 1.53 -17.59
CA ARG A 250 -20.80 2.15 -18.85
C ARG A 250 -20.88 1.13 -19.96
N ASP A 251 -21.81 1.32 -20.89
CA ASP A 251 -21.91 0.49 -22.09
C ASP A 251 -20.96 0.98 -23.21
N HIS A 252 -21.04 0.32 -24.36
CA HIS A 252 -20.28 0.65 -25.57
C HIS A 252 -20.57 2.04 -26.16
N LEU A 253 -21.69 2.67 -25.81
CA LEU A 253 -22.02 4.06 -26.17
C LEU A 253 -21.49 5.06 -25.14
N GLY A 254 -20.91 4.58 -24.05
CA GLY A 254 -20.48 5.40 -22.92
C GLY A 254 -21.62 5.85 -22.01
N ALA A 255 -22.83 5.32 -22.21
CA ALA A 255 -23.98 5.64 -21.38
C ALA A 255 -23.86 4.98 -20.00
N LEU A 256 -24.40 5.63 -18.98
CA LEU A 256 -24.50 5.07 -17.63
C LEU A 256 -25.42 3.84 -17.67
N VAL A 257 -24.90 2.69 -17.21
CA VAL A 257 -25.70 1.50 -16.95
C VAL A 257 -26.06 1.42 -15.47
N THR A 258 -25.05 1.56 -14.61
CA THR A 258 -25.22 1.68 -13.17
C THR A 258 -23.93 2.19 -12.53
N ALA A 259 -24.01 2.71 -11.33
CA ALA A 259 -22.86 3.07 -10.51
C ALA A 259 -23.09 2.61 -9.08
N ALA A 260 -22.02 2.45 -8.32
CA ALA A 260 -22.09 2.18 -6.90
C ALA A 260 -21.04 2.97 -6.15
N THR A 261 -21.37 3.31 -4.92
CA THR A 261 -20.45 3.84 -3.93
C THR A 261 -20.50 2.98 -2.69
N ASP A 262 -19.38 2.89 -1.99
CA ASP A 262 -19.33 2.24 -0.68
C ASP A 262 -18.44 3.03 0.27
N TYR A 263 -18.95 3.35 1.45
CA TYR A 263 -18.19 4.00 2.50
C TYR A 263 -17.73 2.99 3.52
N ILE A 264 -16.41 2.88 3.69
CA ILE A 264 -15.81 2.01 4.69
C ILE A 264 -15.33 2.87 5.86
N PRO A 265 -15.90 2.70 7.07
CA PRO A 265 -15.41 3.36 8.26
C PRO A 265 -14.04 2.77 8.63
N GLY A 266 -13.03 3.64 8.83
CA GLY A 266 -11.69 3.23 9.29
C GLY A 266 -10.54 3.66 8.39
N CYS A 267 -9.33 3.33 8.79
CA CYS A 267 -8.10 3.73 8.07
C CYS A 267 -7.61 2.58 7.18
N LEU A 268 -7.72 2.74 5.87
CA LEU A 268 -7.21 1.79 4.89
C LEU A 268 -5.93 2.32 4.23
N SER A 269 -5.09 1.40 3.76
CA SER A 269 -4.01 1.79 2.84
C SER A 269 -4.60 2.08 1.46
N VAL A 270 -3.94 2.93 0.68
CA VAL A 270 -4.35 3.24 -0.71
C VAL A 270 -4.53 1.97 -1.52
N LEU A 271 -3.59 1.02 -1.43
CA LEU A 271 -3.68 -0.24 -2.19
C LEU A 271 -4.85 -1.12 -1.76
N VAL A 272 -5.18 -1.18 -0.46
CA VAL A 272 -6.38 -1.90 0.02
C VAL A 272 -7.63 -1.24 -0.54
N ALA A 273 -7.75 0.08 -0.43
CA ALA A 273 -8.91 0.82 -0.90
C ALA A 273 -9.15 0.66 -2.42
N GLU A 274 -8.11 0.82 -3.23
CA GLU A 274 -8.15 0.61 -4.69
C GLU A 274 -8.59 -0.82 -5.04
N THR A 275 -8.06 -1.81 -4.32
CA THR A 275 -8.41 -3.22 -4.57
C THR A 275 -9.86 -3.53 -4.15
N LEU A 276 -10.33 -2.90 -3.07
CA LEU A 276 -11.73 -3.00 -2.63
C LEU A 276 -12.69 -2.37 -3.64
N ALA A 277 -12.33 -1.25 -4.27
CA ALA A 277 -13.13 -0.66 -5.34
C ALA A 277 -13.30 -1.62 -6.53
N ILE A 278 -12.24 -2.35 -6.90
CA ILE A 278 -12.31 -3.41 -7.92
C ILE A 278 -13.20 -4.58 -7.46
N ARG A 279 -13.11 -4.98 -6.19
CA ARG A 279 -13.97 -6.04 -5.66
C ARG A 279 -15.45 -5.63 -5.65
N LEU A 280 -15.74 -4.38 -5.31
CA LEU A 280 -17.08 -3.80 -5.40
C LEU A 280 -17.59 -3.82 -6.86
N ALA A 281 -16.73 -3.49 -7.82
CA ALA A 281 -17.04 -3.58 -9.25
C ALA A 281 -17.38 -5.01 -9.70
N LEU A 282 -16.59 -6.01 -9.28
CA LEU A 282 -16.86 -7.41 -9.58
C LEU A 282 -18.21 -7.86 -8.98
N LYS A 283 -18.49 -7.51 -7.72
CA LYS A 283 -19.77 -7.79 -7.08
C LYS A 283 -20.92 -7.15 -7.85
N LEU A 284 -20.81 -5.85 -8.17
CA LEU A 284 -21.84 -5.12 -8.91
C LEU A 284 -22.10 -5.73 -10.29
N ALA A 285 -21.05 -6.06 -11.04
CA ALA A 285 -21.16 -6.70 -12.35
C ALA A 285 -21.85 -8.09 -12.26
N ALA A 286 -21.50 -8.88 -11.25
CA ALA A 286 -22.12 -10.17 -10.99
C ALA A 286 -23.62 -10.03 -10.66
N THR A 287 -24.01 -9.06 -9.81
CA THR A 287 -25.44 -8.79 -9.50
C THR A 287 -26.26 -8.38 -10.72
N ARG A 288 -25.61 -7.89 -11.78
CA ARG A 288 -26.23 -7.51 -13.05
C ARG A 288 -26.06 -8.55 -14.15
N SER A 289 -25.54 -9.75 -13.82
CA SER A 289 -25.32 -10.86 -14.76
C SER A 289 -24.51 -10.46 -15.99
N MET A 290 -23.56 -9.54 -15.85
CA MET A 290 -22.70 -9.09 -16.95
C MET A 290 -21.61 -10.12 -17.25
N GLN A 291 -21.23 -10.28 -18.53
CA GLN A 291 -20.31 -11.35 -18.94
C GLN A 291 -19.15 -10.91 -19.83
N ASN A 292 -19.22 -9.71 -20.42
CA ASN A 292 -18.19 -9.14 -21.30
C ASN A 292 -17.75 -7.77 -20.76
N ILE A 293 -16.80 -7.76 -19.83
CA ILE A 293 -16.48 -6.59 -19.01
C ILE A 293 -14.99 -6.25 -19.03
N PHE A 294 -14.72 -4.94 -19.02
CA PHE A 294 -13.39 -4.37 -18.84
C PHE A 294 -13.37 -3.62 -17.51
N ILE A 295 -12.54 -4.06 -16.56
CA ILE A 295 -12.37 -3.35 -15.29
C ILE A 295 -11.17 -2.42 -15.41
N ALA A 296 -11.42 -1.12 -15.30
CA ALA A 296 -10.47 -0.05 -15.45
C ALA A 296 -10.16 0.64 -14.11
N SER A 297 -8.87 0.77 -13.79
CA SER A 297 -8.36 1.51 -12.63
C SER A 297 -7.11 2.29 -13.03
N ASP A 298 -6.86 3.41 -12.36
CA ASP A 298 -5.63 4.19 -12.47
C ASP A 298 -4.54 3.75 -11.46
N SER A 299 -4.78 2.65 -10.74
CA SER A 299 -3.78 2.01 -9.88
C SER A 299 -2.99 0.95 -10.65
N GLN A 300 -1.86 1.37 -11.25
CA GLN A 300 -0.97 0.45 -11.99
C GLN A 300 -0.51 -0.73 -11.13
N SER A 301 -0.22 -0.52 -9.85
CA SER A 301 0.21 -1.59 -8.93
C SER A 301 -0.85 -2.67 -8.77
N VAL A 302 -2.11 -2.28 -8.60
CA VAL A 302 -3.24 -3.22 -8.44
C VAL A 302 -3.53 -3.94 -9.75
N ILE A 303 -3.52 -3.24 -10.89
CA ILE A 303 -3.72 -3.85 -12.21
C ILE A 303 -2.60 -4.85 -12.53
N THR A 304 -1.34 -4.51 -12.25
CA THR A 304 -0.22 -5.43 -12.45
C THR A 304 -0.34 -6.67 -11.55
N ALA A 305 -0.77 -6.50 -10.30
CA ALA A 305 -1.01 -7.60 -9.38
C ALA A 305 -2.12 -8.55 -9.84
N LEU A 306 -3.25 -8.01 -10.30
CA LEU A 306 -4.38 -8.80 -10.83
C LEU A 306 -4.03 -9.59 -12.09
N LYS A 307 -3.06 -9.11 -12.88
CA LYS A 307 -2.54 -9.79 -14.08
C LYS A 307 -1.39 -10.74 -13.79
N GLY A 308 -0.74 -10.61 -12.64
CA GLY A 308 0.43 -11.40 -12.27
C GLY A 308 0.06 -12.80 -11.80
N GLN A 309 0.99 -13.75 -11.93
CA GLN A 309 0.84 -15.11 -11.35
C GLN A 309 1.47 -15.25 -9.95
N THR A 310 2.12 -14.21 -9.41
CA THR A 310 2.82 -14.30 -8.13
C THR A 310 1.91 -13.89 -6.98
N ARG A 311 1.76 -14.79 -6.00
CA ARG A 311 1.01 -14.53 -4.77
C ARG A 311 1.61 -13.33 -4.03
N ILE A 312 0.76 -12.38 -3.66
CA ILE A 312 1.13 -11.23 -2.83
C ILE A 312 0.60 -11.52 -1.43
N ASN A 313 1.48 -11.76 -0.47
CA ASN A 313 1.06 -11.99 0.91
C ASN A 313 0.91 -10.62 1.61
N THR A 314 -0.06 -9.79 1.24
CA THR A 314 -0.36 -8.53 1.93
C THR A 314 -1.83 -8.47 2.34
N ASP A 315 -2.16 -7.46 3.15
CA ASP A 315 -3.53 -7.04 3.45
C ASP A 315 -4.37 -6.78 2.19
N TRP A 316 -3.79 -6.27 1.11
CA TRP A 316 -4.48 -6.13 -0.17
C TRP A 316 -4.34 -7.35 -1.08
N GLY A 317 -3.32 -8.18 -0.89
CA GLY A 317 -3.06 -9.37 -1.70
C GLY A 317 -4.11 -10.47 -1.50
N ILE A 318 -4.66 -10.61 -0.30
CA ILE A 318 -5.83 -11.48 -0.05
C ILE A 318 -7.07 -10.99 -0.83
N ILE A 319 -7.24 -9.68 -0.98
CA ILE A 319 -8.33 -9.07 -1.76
C ILE A 319 -8.07 -9.25 -3.26
N ILE A 320 -6.79 -9.24 -3.69
CA ILE A 320 -6.41 -9.60 -5.07
C ILE A 320 -6.80 -11.05 -5.36
N GLU A 321 -6.55 -11.99 -4.44
CA GLU A 321 -6.96 -13.39 -4.57
C GLU A 321 -8.50 -13.50 -4.72
N ASP A 322 -9.26 -12.81 -3.87
CA ASP A 322 -10.73 -12.74 -3.99
C ASP A 322 -11.17 -12.21 -5.36
N CYS A 323 -10.54 -11.14 -5.85
CA CYS A 323 -10.85 -10.54 -7.15
C CYS A 323 -10.53 -11.51 -8.30
N ILE A 324 -9.40 -12.23 -8.22
CA ILE A 324 -9.02 -13.24 -9.22
C ILE A 324 -10.03 -14.39 -9.20
N LEU A 325 -10.45 -14.88 -8.02
CA LEU A 325 -11.45 -15.93 -7.92
C LEU A 325 -12.80 -15.47 -8.48
N ALA A 326 -13.28 -14.30 -8.07
CA ALA A 326 -14.52 -13.72 -8.57
C ALA A 326 -14.48 -13.48 -10.09
N SER A 327 -13.31 -13.13 -10.65
CA SER A 327 -13.16 -12.94 -12.10
C SER A 327 -13.43 -14.21 -12.92
N LYS A 328 -13.29 -15.41 -12.35
CA LYS A 328 -13.55 -16.69 -13.02
C LYS A 328 -15.04 -16.95 -13.31
N ASN A 329 -15.94 -16.18 -12.68
CA ASN A 329 -17.38 -16.27 -12.92
C ASN A 329 -17.83 -15.50 -14.18
N PHE A 330 -16.90 -14.85 -14.88
CA PHE A 330 -17.17 -14.05 -16.07
C PHE A 330 -16.56 -14.72 -17.31
N ASN A 331 -17.34 -14.83 -18.39
CA ASN A 331 -16.87 -15.43 -19.64
C ASN A 331 -15.73 -14.64 -20.28
N ASN A 332 -15.82 -13.31 -20.26
CA ASN A 332 -14.78 -12.42 -20.77
C ASN A 332 -14.59 -11.23 -19.82
N LEU A 333 -13.46 -11.25 -19.12
CA LEU A 333 -13.05 -10.19 -18.21
C LEU A 333 -11.61 -9.78 -18.50
N SER A 334 -11.36 -8.47 -18.58
CA SER A 334 -10.01 -7.94 -18.67
C SER A 334 -9.80 -6.79 -17.70
N PHE A 335 -8.71 -6.86 -16.93
CA PHE A 335 -8.24 -5.73 -16.12
C PHE A 335 -7.41 -4.79 -17.00
N ILE A 336 -7.68 -3.48 -16.95
CA ILE A 336 -6.95 -2.49 -17.74
C ILE A 336 -6.50 -1.32 -16.85
N PHE A 337 -5.28 -0.87 -17.09
CA PHE A 337 -4.80 0.38 -16.50
C PHE A 337 -5.25 1.54 -17.39
N ILE A 338 -5.77 2.59 -16.77
CA ILE A 338 -6.11 3.84 -17.45
C ILE A 338 -5.46 5.03 -16.75
N PRO A 339 -5.11 6.10 -17.48
CA PRO A 339 -4.65 7.32 -16.84
C PRO A 339 -5.74 7.93 -15.97
N ARG A 340 -5.37 8.51 -14.83
CA ARG A 340 -6.29 9.18 -13.87
C ARG A 340 -7.24 10.20 -14.53
N LYS A 341 -6.77 10.90 -15.57
CA LYS A 341 -7.58 11.86 -16.35
C LYS A 341 -8.78 11.21 -17.07
N CYS A 342 -8.74 9.91 -17.32
CA CYS A 342 -9.82 9.13 -17.92
C CYS A 342 -10.71 8.46 -16.86
N ASN A 343 -10.47 8.70 -15.56
CA ASN A 343 -11.16 8.01 -14.46
C ASN A 343 -11.98 8.97 -13.57
N ASN A 344 -12.27 10.19 -14.05
CA ASN A 344 -12.84 11.26 -13.22
C ASN A 344 -14.21 10.90 -12.62
N VAL A 345 -15.05 10.14 -13.33
CA VAL A 345 -16.38 9.79 -12.83
C VAL A 345 -16.29 8.90 -11.59
N ALA A 346 -15.45 7.85 -11.63
CA ALA A 346 -15.21 6.99 -10.47
C ALA A 346 -14.56 7.78 -9.33
N HIS A 347 -13.63 8.69 -9.65
CA HIS A 347 -13.02 9.60 -8.67
C HIS A 347 -14.02 10.50 -7.95
N CYS A 348 -14.97 11.08 -8.69
CA CYS A 348 -16.04 11.88 -8.12
C CYS A 348 -16.94 11.06 -7.21
N LEU A 349 -17.30 9.83 -7.60
CA LEU A 349 -18.11 8.92 -6.78
C LEU A 349 -17.40 8.54 -5.48
N ALA A 350 -16.13 8.16 -5.55
CA ALA A 350 -15.31 7.80 -4.39
C ALA A 350 -15.19 8.98 -3.41
N ASN A 351 -14.91 10.19 -3.92
CA ASN A 351 -14.88 11.40 -3.11
C ASN A 351 -16.24 11.72 -2.48
N TRP A 352 -17.32 11.62 -3.26
CA TRP A 352 -18.67 11.87 -2.77
C TRP A 352 -18.98 10.95 -1.59
N SER A 353 -18.80 9.64 -1.77
CA SER A 353 -19.02 8.63 -0.73
C SER A 353 -18.21 8.90 0.53
N ARG A 354 -16.92 9.25 0.40
CA ARG A 354 -16.07 9.60 1.54
C ARG A 354 -16.55 10.87 2.25
N LEU A 355 -17.07 11.86 1.54
CA LEU A 355 -17.50 13.13 2.14
C LEU A 355 -18.86 13.03 2.82
N VAL A 356 -19.79 12.24 2.27
CA VAL A 356 -21.14 12.08 2.82
C VAL A 356 -21.30 10.86 3.74
N HIS A 357 -20.32 9.95 3.74
CA HIS A 357 -20.34 8.68 4.48
C HIS A 357 -21.49 7.76 4.08
N VAL A 358 -21.73 7.62 2.76
CA VAL A 358 -22.86 6.84 2.22
C VAL A 358 -22.38 5.79 1.21
N SER A 359 -22.95 4.60 1.36
CA SER A 359 -22.92 3.51 0.38
C SER A 359 -24.25 3.49 -0.38
N ASP A 360 -24.23 3.46 -1.70
CA ASP A 360 -25.45 3.56 -2.52
C ASP A 360 -25.24 2.98 -3.92
N VAL A 361 -26.33 2.65 -4.61
CA VAL A 361 -26.35 2.14 -5.98
C VAL A 361 -27.27 2.99 -6.84
N TRP A 362 -26.72 3.48 -7.94
CA TRP A 362 -27.38 4.41 -8.84
C TRP A 362 -27.64 3.73 -10.19
N THR A 363 -28.85 3.86 -10.73
CA THR A 363 -29.24 3.30 -12.03
C THR A 363 -29.67 4.35 -13.04
N SER A 364 -30.14 5.52 -12.58
CA SER A 364 -30.75 6.52 -13.46
C SER A 364 -30.10 7.91 -13.34
N PHE A 365 -29.64 8.31 -12.17
CA PHE A 365 -29.00 9.60 -11.93
C PHE A 365 -27.76 9.41 -11.06
N LEU A 366 -26.74 10.24 -11.25
CA LEU A 366 -25.53 10.25 -10.41
C LEU A 366 -25.53 11.52 -9.55
N PRO A 367 -24.77 11.54 -8.44
CA PRO A 367 -24.43 12.79 -7.76
C PRO A 367 -23.86 13.82 -8.74
N ASP A 368 -24.17 15.10 -8.54
CA ASP A 368 -23.87 16.18 -9.51
C ASP A 368 -22.41 16.21 -9.98
N CYS A 369 -21.45 15.95 -9.08
CA CYS A 369 -20.03 15.89 -9.41
C CYS A 369 -19.68 14.77 -10.41
N ALA A 370 -20.29 13.60 -10.23
CA ALA A 370 -20.09 12.45 -11.11
C ALA A 370 -20.90 12.61 -12.42
N ALA A 371 -22.11 13.17 -12.35
CA ALA A 371 -22.92 13.48 -13.53
C ALA A 371 -22.24 14.51 -14.45
N ALA A 372 -21.63 15.55 -13.89
CA ALA A 372 -20.88 16.55 -14.67
C ALA A 372 -19.66 15.93 -15.36
N SER A 373 -18.94 15.06 -14.66
CA SER A 373 -17.79 14.34 -15.22
C SER A 373 -18.21 13.36 -16.32
N LEU A 374 -19.34 12.66 -16.15
CA LEU A 374 -19.88 11.75 -17.15
C LEU A 374 -20.25 12.49 -18.44
N LYS A 375 -20.88 13.66 -18.32
CA LYS A 375 -21.20 14.52 -19.48
C LYS A 375 -19.94 15.03 -20.19
N ALA A 376 -18.87 15.33 -19.44
CA ALA A 376 -17.60 15.77 -20.00
C ALA A 376 -16.84 14.67 -20.75
N ASP A 377 -17.10 13.39 -20.43
CA ASP A 377 -16.51 12.23 -21.10
C ASP A 377 -17.20 11.91 -22.45
N LEU A 378 -18.42 12.43 -22.69
CA LEU A 378 -19.14 12.20 -23.94
C LEU A 378 -18.54 13.04 -25.09
N PRO A 379 -18.55 12.52 -26.33
CA PRO A 379 -18.18 13.31 -27.50
C PRO A 379 -19.05 14.56 -27.61
N LEU A 380 -18.46 15.71 -27.96
CA LEU A 380 -19.19 16.95 -28.23
C LEU A 380 -20.30 16.67 -29.26
N GLY A 381 -21.57 16.69 -28.83
CA GLY A 381 -22.75 16.49 -29.69
C GLY A 381 -23.64 15.30 -29.34
N ALA A 382 -23.29 14.47 -28.35
CA ALA A 382 -24.20 13.43 -27.84
C ALA A 382 -25.19 14.04 -26.82
N SER A 383 -26.48 14.06 -27.14
CA SER A 383 -27.57 14.45 -26.21
C SER A 383 -27.89 13.29 -25.26
N VAL A 384 -27.96 13.59 -23.95
CA VAL A 384 -28.36 12.69 -22.85
C VAL A 384 -29.84 12.32 -22.97
#